data_AF-A0A2U1R3S8-F1
#
_entry.id   AF-A0A2U1R3S8-F1
#
_cell.length_a   1.000
_cell.length_b   1.000
_cell.length_c   1.000
_cell.angle_alpha   90.00
_cell.angle_beta   90.00
_cell.angle_gamma   90.00
#
_symmetry.space_group_name_H-M   'P 1'
#
loop_
_entity.id
_entity.type
_entity.pdbx_description
1 polymer ?
#
loop_
_entity_poly.entity_id
_entity_poly.type
_entity_poly.pdbx_seq_one_letter_code
_entity_poly.pdbx_strand_id
1 'polypeptide(L)'
;MNQIFDIETLDKLEEYLSKQDQKSLREKLFSDLLIYVDYKNVSEWNKAVKICESLTIIGWGEHEPLQAVKGIFFNGNPTTLFVNKFRKPFFVDAIWSKRKNGYTMEPGRTTYYQSPLFPSKNTILHDYPVTEDIQDLTLNNQRNWIPRNPILITRSISNCYESSKSVIESIEKELQPELDTKMKPEKYGTIVNRMIFNCSYSFDDFGCKTNYIIADEKQNLKSKDFYPELLKMYSKKEIESNGYFLRNRYEYGPFKLDTGVIKITIHFEKELADLDFISQKEKISEHISESLNTVIDKLKKKKFKYDFDSMQQDFTEILSKWKSYPESKN
;
A
#
# COMPACT_ATOMS: atom_id res chain seq x y z
N MET A 1 -14.69 19.97 -20.99
CA MET A 1 -14.47 19.11 -19.82
C MET A 1 -15.39 17.91 -19.83
N ASN A 2 -16.67 18.04 -20.20
CA ASN A 2 -17.62 16.92 -20.23
C ASN A 2 -17.08 15.65 -20.91
N GLN A 3 -16.35 15.79 -22.02
CA GLN A 3 -15.72 14.67 -22.72
C GLN A 3 -14.73 13.84 -21.88
N ILE A 4 -14.07 14.42 -20.86
CA ILE A 4 -13.13 13.68 -19.99
C ILE A 4 -13.87 12.60 -19.19
N PHE A 5 -15.10 12.87 -18.77
CA PHE A 5 -15.87 11.96 -17.92
C PHE A 5 -16.32 10.71 -18.68
N ASP A 6 -16.47 10.81 -20.00
CA ASP A 6 -16.93 9.73 -20.88
C ASP A 6 -15.77 8.86 -21.41
N ILE A 7 -14.51 9.22 -21.16
CA ILE A 7 -13.36 8.45 -21.66
C ILE A 7 -13.11 7.22 -20.79
N GLU A 8 -13.29 6.04 -21.39
CA GLU A 8 -13.25 4.76 -20.69
C GLU A 8 -11.85 4.17 -20.46
N THR A 9 -10.80 4.62 -21.15
CA THR A 9 -9.45 4.02 -21.07
C THR A 9 -8.39 5.08 -20.77
N LEU A 10 -7.33 4.73 -20.03
CA LEU A 10 -6.23 5.66 -19.74
C LEU A 10 -5.52 6.13 -21.02
N ASP A 11 -5.27 5.25 -21.98
CA ASP A 11 -4.58 5.63 -23.23
C ASP A 11 -5.33 6.71 -24.02
N LYS A 12 -6.65 6.53 -24.20
CA LYS A 12 -7.51 7.55 -24.83
C LYS A 12 -7.57 8.83 -24.02
N LEU A 13 -7.52 8.72 -22.68
CA LEU A 13 -7.54 9.90 -21.81
C LEU A 13 -6.24 10.68 -21.97
N GLU A 14 -5.09 10.00 -21.94
CA GLU A 14 -3.78 10.59 -22.17
C GLU A 14 -3.70 11.24 -23.57
N GLU A 15 -4.16 10.55 -24.61
CA GLU A 15 -4.21 11.10 -25.97
C GLU A 15 -5.06 12.38 -26.02
N TYR A 16 -6.26 12.37 -25.42
CA TYR A 16 -7.15 13.52 -25.38
C TYR A 16 -6.51 14.70 -24.62
N LEU A 17 -5.93 14.43 -23.45
CA LEU A 17 -5.31 15.44 -22.60
C LEU A 17 -4.07 16.05 -23.28
N SER A 18 -3.27 15.26 -23.99
CA SER A 18 -2.04 15.72 -24.66
C SER A 18 -2.26 16.82 -25.70
N LYS A 19 -3.47 16.89 -26.28
CA LYS A 19 -3.86 17.87 -27.31
C LYS A 19 -4.28 19.22 -26.74
N GLN A 20 -4.32 19.37 -25.41
CA GLN A 20 -4.81 20.56 -24.71
C GLN A 20 -3.65 21.41 -24.17
N ASP A 21 -3.93 22.67 -23.81
CA ASP A 21 -2.99 23.47 -23.01
C ASP A 21 -2.91 22.93 -21.58
N GLN A 22 -1.77 22.32 -21.23
CA GLN A 22 -1.60 21.60 -19.97
C GLN A 22 -1.73 22.51 -18.74
N LYS A 23 -1.27 23.76 -18.84
CA LYS A 23 -1.30 24.70 -17.71
C LYS A 23 -2.74 25.13 -17.40
N SER A 24 -3.47 25.64 -18.39
CA SER A 24 -4.86 26.06 -18.21
C SER A 24 -5.76 24.87 -17.83
N LEU A 25 -5.53 23.71 -18.44
CA LEU A 25 -6.30 22.51 -18.14
C LEU A 25 -6.09 22.04 -16.69
N ARG A 26 -4.85 22.08 -16.18
CA ARG A 26 -4.53 21.73 -14.79
C ARG A 26 -5.28 22.62 -13.80
N GLU A 27 -5.22 23.94 -13.96
CA GLU A 27 -5.91 24.86 -13.06
C GLU A 27 -7.42 24.65 -13.08
N LYS A 28 -7.98 24.40 -14.27
CA LYS A 28 -9.40 24.09 -14.41
C LYS A 28 -9.79 22.78 -13.74
N LEU A 29 -9.04 21.70 -14.01
CA LEU A 29 -9.28 20.40 -13.39
C LEU A 29 -9.14 20.46 -11.87
N PHE A 30 -8.15 21.19 -11.35
CA PHE A 30 -8.00 21.37 -9.92
C PHE A 30 -9.17 22.15 -9.32
N SER A 31 -9.58 23.25 -9.94
CA SER A 31 -10.79 23.99 -9.52
C SER A 31 -12.03 23.11 -9.50
N ASP A 32 -12.21 22.26 -10.52
CA ASP A 32 -13.34 21.33 -10.58
C ASP A 32 -13.21 20.20 -9.56
N LEU A 33 -11.99 19.74 -9.25
CA LEU A 33 -11.77 18.79 -8.16
C LEU A 33 -12.30 19.34 -6.83
N LEU A 34 -12.01 20.61 -6.52
CA LEU A 34 -12.45 21.27 -5.28
C LEU A 34 -13.98 21.32 -5.13
N ILE A 35 -14.74 21.21 -6.22
CA ILE A 35 -16.20 21.09 -6.18
C ILE A 35 -16.61 19.67 -5.75
N TYR A 36 -15.87 18.64 -6.18
CA TYR A 36 -16.20 17.23 -5.97
C TYR A 36 -15.44 16.55 -4.82
N VAL A 37 -14.47 17.21 -4.16
CA VAL A 37 -13.81 16.65 -2.97
C VAL A 37 -14.77 16.44 -1.81
N ASP A 38 -15.87 17.19 -1.80
CA ASP A 38 -16.97 17.07 -0.84
C ASP A 38 -18.17 16.28 -1.38
N TYR A 39 -17.88 15.21 -2.15
CA TYR A 39 -18.88 14.40 -2.84
C TYR A 39 -19.96 13.83 -1.90
N LYS A 40 -21.17 13.71 -2.46
CA LYS A 40 -22.39 13.26 -1.78
C LYS A 40 -22.99 11.98 -2.35
N ASN A 41 -22.55 11.57 -3.55
CA ASN A 41 -23.10 10.42 -4.25
C ASN A 41 -22.10 9.81 -5.24
N VAL A 42 -22.50 8.70 -5.87
CA VAL A 42 -21.65 7.89 -6.75
C VAL A 42 -21.19 8.68 -7.98
N SER A 43 -22.08 9.49 -8.57
CA SER A 43 -21.79 10.33 -9.73
C SER A 43 -20.69 11.36 -9.43
N GLU A 44 -20.78 12.06 -8.30
CA GLU A 44 -19.76 13.03 -7.88
C GLU A 44 -18.42 12.37 -7.58
N TRP A 45 -18.42 11.24 -6.87
CA TRP A 45 -17.21 10.44 -6.67
C TRP A 45 -16.57 10.04 -8.00
N ASN A 46 -17.37 9.53 -8.94
CA ASN A 46 -16.87 9.08 -10.23
C ASN A 46 -16.26 10.23 -11.07
N LYS A 47 -16.81 11.45 -10.96
CA LYS A 47 -16.23 12.65 -11.57
C LYS A 47 -14.90 13.01 -10.92
N ALA A 48 -14.84 13.00 -9.59
CA ALA A 48 -13.59 13.27 -8.87
C ALA A 48 -12.48 12.28 -9.23
N VAL A 49 -12.81 10.99 -9.35
CA VAL A 49 -11.86 9.96 -9.83
C VAL A 49 -11.29 10.33 -11.19
N LYS A 50 -12.13 10.69 -12.17
CA LYS A 50 -11.67 11.07 -13.52
C LYS A 50 -10.78 12.31 -13.52
N ILE A 51 -11.07 13.26 -12.64
CA ILE A 51 -10.23 14.46 -12.46
C ILE A 51 -8.87 14.08 -11.88
N CYS A 52 -8.83 13.26 -10.82
CA CYS A 52 -7.58 12.74 -10.26
C CYS A 52 -6.76 11.93 -11.28
N GLU A 53 -7.41 11.12 -12.11
CA GLU A 53 -6.73 10.40 -13.21
C GLU A 53 -6.08 11.37 -14.19
N SER A 54 -6.82 12.41 -14.58
CA SER A 54 -6.35 13.42 -15.52
C SER A 54 -5.18 14.22 -14.95
N LEU A 55 -5.28 14.69 -13.70
CA LEU A 55 -4.22 15.41 -12.99
C LEU A 55 -2.97 14.54 -12.77
N THR A 56 -3.15 13.23 -12.61
CA THR A 56 -2.03 12.29 -12.53
C THR A 56 -1.29 12.15 -13.86
N ILE A 57 -2.00 12.23 -15.00
CA ILE A 57 -1.40 12.18 -16.35
C ILE A 57 -0.66 13.49 -16.67
N ILE A 58 -1.32 14.64 -16.48
CA ILE A 58 -0.78 15.95 -16.89
C ILE A 58 0.12 16.61 -15.82
N GLY A 59 0.23 15.96 -14.66
CA GLY A 59 0.92 16.47 -13.49
C GLY A 59 0.09 17.46 -12.67
N TRP A 60 0.28 17.43 -11.36
CA TRP A 60 -0.41 18.29 -10.38
C TRP A 60 0.19 19.70 -10.28
N GLY A 61 1.37 19.94 -10.85
CA GLY A 61 2.06 21.22 -10.72
C GLY A 61 2.41 21.51 -9.26
N GLU A 62 2.05 22.71 -8.79
CA GLU A 62 2.28 23.13 -7.40
C GLU A 62 1.17 22.67 -6.43
N HIS A 63 0.11 22.03 -6.93
CA HIS A 63 -1.00 21.56 -6.11
C HIS A 63 -0.66 20.25 -5.39
N GLU A 64 -1.21 20.06 -4.18
CA GLU A 64 -1.05 18.81 -3.43
C GLU A 64 -1.63 17.62 -4.22
N PRO A 65 -0.82 16.61 -4.58
CA PRO A 65 -1.33 15.45 -5.31
C PRO A 65 -2.25 14.59 -4.47
N LEU A 66 -3.46 14.33 -4.99
CA LEU A 66 -4.45 13.46 -4.34
C LEU A 66 -4.78 12.25 -5.21
N GLN A 67 -4.83 11.09 -4.57
CA GLN A 67 -5.32 9.85 -5.18
C GLN A 67 -6.71 9.53 -4.65
N ALA A 68 -7.65 9.33 -5.57
CA ALA A 68 -8.99 8.82 -5.27
C ALA A 68 -8.91 7.29 -5.12
N VAL A 69 -9.11 6.79 -3.91
CA VAL A 69 -8.98 5.37 -3.57
C VAL A 69 -10.36 4.78 -3.30
N LYS A 70 -10.69 3.69 -3.99
CA LYS A 70 -11.80 2.81 -3.62
C LYS A 70 -11.27 1.58 -2.88
N GLY A 71 -11.67 1.41 -1.63
CA GLY A 71 -11.32 0.29 -0.77
C GLY A 71 -12.49 -0.64 -0.50
N ILE A 72 -12.27 -1.55 0.47
CA ILE A 72 -13.28 -2.49 0.98
C ILE A 72 -13.18 -2.45 2.51
N PHE A 73 -14.30 -2.23 3.18
CA PHE A 73 -14.44 -2.26 4.62
C PHE A 73 -14.53 -3.70 5.13
N PHE A 74 -14.34 -3.93 6.44
CA PHE A 74 -14.27 -5.29 7.01
C PHE A 74 -15.54 -6.13 6.76
N ASN A 75 -16.69 -5.49 6.58
CA ASN A 75 -17.97 -6.15 6.30
C ASN A 75 -18.22 -6.35 4.79
N GLY A 76 -17.25 -6.03 3.93
CA GLY A 76 -17.35 -6.12 2.48
C GLY A 76 -17.95 -4.89 1.78
N ASN A 77 -18.41 -3.88 2.53
CA ASN A 77 -18.91 -2.64 1.94
C ASN A 77 -17.77 -1.86 1.24
N PRO A 78 -18.01 -1.22 0.09
CA PRO A 78 -17.00 -0.34 -0.51
C PRO A 78 -16.68 0.85 0.40
N THR A 79 -15.43 1.31 0.35
CA THR A 79 -15.04 2.61 0.91
C THR A 79 -14.47 3.51 -0.17
N THR A 80 -14.58 4.82 -0.01
CA THR A 80 -13.96 5.80 -0.89
C THR A 80 -13.32 6.92 -0.09
N LEU A 81 -12.11 7.33 -0.48
CA LEU A 81 -11.43 8.46 0.15
C LEU A 81 -10.40 9.09 -0.79
N PHE A 82 -10.01 10.33 -0.50
CA PHE A 82 -8.82 10.93 -1.08
C PHE A 82 -7.65 10.77 -0.14
N VAL A 83 -6.49 10.40 -0.69
CA VAL A 83 -5.23 10.35 0.07
C VAL A 83 -4.12 11.05 -0.67
N ASN A 84 -3.20 11.67 0.06
CA ASN A 84 -2.00 12.23 -0.55
C ASN A 84 -0.87 11.19 -0.69
N LYS A 85 0.32 11.64 -1.11
CA LYS A 85 1.49 10.77 -1.30
C LYS A 85 1.92 10.02 -0.03
N PHE A 86 1.65 10.58 1.14
CA PHE A 86 1.89 9.99 2.46
C PHE A 86 0.73 9.16 3.00
N ARG A 87 -0.31 8.91 2.18
CA ARG A 87 -1.54 8.21 2.56
C ARG A 87 -2.36 8.89 3.66
N LYS A 88 -2.11 10.17 3.92
CA LYS A 88 -2.95 10.95 4.81
C LYS A 88 -4.30 11.17 4.14
N PRO A 89 -5.42 10.85 4.79
CA PRO A 89 -6.76 11.07 4.23
C PRO A 89 -7.10 12.56 4.21
N PHE A 90 -7.83 12.98 3.17
CA PHE A 90 -8.31 14.34 2.95
C PHE A 90 -9.80 14.29 2.60
N PHE A 91 -10.55 15.30 3.04
CA PHE A 91 -11.95 15.50 2.71
C PHE A 91 -12.83 14.29 3.10
N VAL A 92 -13.79 13.91 2.28
CA VAL A 92 -14.75 12.86 2.58
C VAL A 92 -14.12 11.47 2.45
N ASP A 93 -14.17 10.73 3.56
CA ASP A 93 -13.94 9.29 3.65
C ASP A 93 -15.29 8.60 3.95
N ALA A 94 -15.80 7.87 2.97
CA ALA A 94 -17.14 7.33 2.99
C ALA A 94 -17.15 5.80 2.96
N ILE A 95 -18.05 5.23 3.75
CA ILE A 95 -18.46 3.83 3.64
C ILE A 95 -19.78 3.79 2.87
N TRP A 96 -19.89 2.87 1.92
CA TRP A 96 -21.04 2.76 1.04
C TRP A 96 -21.88 1.54 1.36
N SER A 97 -23.18 1.74 1.51
CA SER A 97 -24.15 0.65 1.63
C SER A 97 -24.66 0.25 0.24
N LYS A 98 -24.58 -1.05 -0.07
CA LYS A 98 -25.24 -1.60 -1.26
C LYS A 98 -26.75 -1.68 -1.03
N ARG A 99 -27.52 -1.14 -1.96
CA ARG A 99 -28.99 -1.21 -2.02
C ARG A 99 -29.40 -2.06 -3.24
N LYS A 100 -30.70 -2.33 -3.38
CA LYS A 100 -31.23 -3.16 -4.48
C LYS A 100 -30.84 -2.61 -5.86
N ASN A 101 -30.85 -1.28 -6.01
CA ASN A 101 -30.63 -0.57 -7.28
C ASN A 101 -29.44 0.40 -7.18
N GLY A 102 -28.35 0.02 -6.50
CA GLY A 102 -27.13 0.84 -6.48
C GLY A 102 -26.50 1.04 -5.10
N TYR A 103 -25.84 2.18 -4.92
CA TYR A 103 -25.11 2.52 -3.70
C TYR A 103 -25.56 3.87 -3.12
N THR A 104 -25.48 3.98 -1.80
CA THR A 104 -25.63 5.24 -1.05
C THR A 104 -24.56 5.30 0.04
N MET A 105 -24.18 6.50 0.46
CA MET A 105 -23.28 6.68 1.60
C MET A 105 -23.97 6.22 2.89
N GLU A 106 -23.20 5.62 3.80
CA GLU A 106 -23.69 5.11 5.08
C GLU A 106 -23.72 6.23 6.14
N PRO A 107 -24.89 6.57 6.72
CA PRO A 107 -24.99 7.52 7.82
C PRO A 107 -24.26 7.03 9.08
N GLY A 108 -23.65 7.94 9.83
CA GLY A 108 -22.96 7.63 11.10
C GLY A 108 -21.65 6.86 10.93
N ARG A 109 -21.14 6.72 9.69
CA ARG A 109 -19.85 6.08 9.38
C ARG A 109 -19.06 6.80 8.30
N THR A 110 -19.40 8.04 8.01
CA THR A 110 -18.68 8.86 7.03
C THR A 110 -17.91 9.93 7.79
N THR A 111 -16.64 10.10 7.44
CA THR A 111 -15.75 11.08 8.04
C THR A 111 -15.45 12.18 7.04
N TYR A 112 -15.33 13.42 7.51
CA TYR A 112 -14.69 14.49 6.76
C TYR A 112 -13.39 14.86 7.44
N TYR A 113 -12.27 14.81 6.73
CA TYR A 113 -10.96 15.23 7.19
C TYR A 113 -10.68 16.67 6.74
N GLN A 114 -10.26 17.51 7.69
CA GLN A 114 -9.85 18.87 7.38
C GLN A 114 -8.72 18.89 6.34
N SER A 115 -8.82 19.85 5.42
CA SER A 115 -7.82 20.11 4.39
C SER A 115 -7.33 21.55 4.51
N PRO A 116 -6.03 21.82 4.27
CA PRO A 116 -5.51 23.19 4.15
C PRO A 116 -6.22 24.01 3.07
N LEU A 117 -6.82 23.34 2.08
CA LEU A 117 -7.57 23.98 0.98
C LEU A 117 -8.94 24.52 1.44
N PHE A 118 -9.47 24.02 2.55
CA PHE A 118 -10.75 24.46 3.14
C PHE A 118 -10.59 24.62 4.66
N PRO A 119 -9.80 25.61 5.11
CA PRO A 119 -9.39 25.71 6.51
C PRO A 119 -10.57 25.95 7.47
N SER A 120 -11.68 26.51 6.96
CA SER A 120 -12.90 26.77 7.73
C SER A 120 -13.73 25.52 8.06
N LYS A 121 -13.48 24.39 7.40
CA LYS A 121 -14.22 23.14 7.64
C LYS A 121 -13.39 22.18 8.48
N ASN A 122 -13.77 22.02 9.74
CA ASN A 122 -13.11 21.13 10.68
C ASN A 122 -13.35 19.66 10.35
N THR A 123 -12.50 18.79 10.89
CA THR A 123 -12.70 17.34 10.83
C THR A 123 -14.00 16.96 11.55
N ILE A 124 -14.79 16.09 10.92
CA ILE A 124 -16.02 15.50 11.49
C ILE A 124 -15.85 13.99 11.42
N LEU A 125 -15.66 13.33 12.56
CA LEU A 125 -15.45 11.88 12.62
C LEU A 125 -16.78 11.15 12.65
N HIS A 126 -17.02 10.27 11.68
CA HIS A 126 -18.18 9.37 11.56
C HIS A 126 -19.56 10.05 11.36
N ASP A 127 -19.76 11.24 11.90
CA ASP A 127 -21.02 12.00 11.88
C ASP A 127 -21.08 13.01 10.74
N TYR A 128 -20.32 12.79 9.65
CA TYR A 128 -20.42 13.64 8.48
C TYR A 128 -21.85 13.57 7.91
N PRO A 129 -22.55 14.71 7.71
CA PRO A 129 -23.93 14.68 7.25
C PRO A 129 -24.02 14.17 5.81
N VAL A 130 -24.73 13.04 5.67
CA VAL A 130 -25.06 12.41 4.39
C VAL A 130 -26.58 12.32 4.25
N THR A 131 -27.06 12.47 3.03
CA THR A 131 -28.47 12.26 2.67
C THR A 131 -28.54 10.98 1.84
N GLU A 132 -29.57 10.15 2.04
CA GLU A 132 -29.72 8.95 1.21
C GLU A 132 -30.01 9.36 -0.24
N ASP A 133 -29.10 8.98 -1.14
CA ASP A 133 -29.18 9.19 -2.59
C ASP A 133 -28.70 7.91 -3.27
N ILE A 134 -29.65 7.01 -3.56
CA ILE A 134 -29.35 5.71 -4.14
C ILE A 134 -29.16 5.88 -5.64
N GLN A 135 -27.92 5.66 -6.11
CA GLN A 135 -27.59 5.74 -7.53
C GLN A 135 -27.19 4.37 -8.07
N ASP A 136 -27.85 3.96 -9.15
CA ASP A 136 -27.57 2.72 -9.88
C ASP A 136 -26.33 2.87 -10.77
N LEU A 137 -25.20 3.16 -10.13
CA LEU A 137 -23.91 3.37 -10.75
C LEU A 137 -22.86 2.55 -10.00
N THR A 138 -21.78 2.18 -10.70
CA THR A 138 -20.63 1.54 -10.05
C THR A 138 -19.69 2.62 -9.50
N LEU A 139 -19.19 2.43 -8.28
CA LEU A 139 -18.10 3.23 -7.74
C LEU A 139 -16.81 2.96 -8.51
N ASN A 140 -16.27 3.98 -9.16
CA ASN A 140 -15.00 3.90 -9.88
C ASN A 140 -13.82 3.82 -8.92
N ASN A 141 -12.74 3.19 -9.39
CA ASN A 141 -11.42 3.27 -8.77
C ASN A 141 -10.49 4.02 -9.71
N GLN A 142 -9.58 4.84 -9.18
CA GLN A 142 -8.55 5.48 -9.99
C GLN A 142 -7.61 4.42 -10.58
N ARG A 143 -7.35 4.50 -11.90
CA ARG A 143 -6.60 3.48 -12.65
C ARG A 143 -5.11 3.75 -12.76
N ASN A 144 -4.69 4.98 -12.47
CA ASN A 144 -3.29 5.38 -12.31
C ASN A 144 -3.05 5.85 -10.86
N TRP A 145 -1.81 6.18 -10.52
CA TRP A 145 -1.45 6.60 -9.17
C TRP A 145 -0.49 7.77 -9.21
N ILE A 146 -0.63 8.64 -8.21
CA ILE A 146 0.32 9.71 -7.96
C ILE A 146 1.71 9.10 -7.64
N PRO A 147 2.80 9.77 -8.04
CA PRO A 147 4.13 9.39 -7.60
C PRO A 147 4.21 9.36 -6.07
N ARG A 148 4.62 8.23 -5.51
CA ARG A 148 4.85 8.01 -4.07
C ARG A 148 5.86 6.89 -3.88
N ASN A 149 6.43 6.79 -2.66
CA ASN A 149 7.35 5.72 -2.32
C ASN A 149 6.80 4.34 -2.76
N PRO A 150 7.51 3.63 -3.66
CA PRO A 150 7.05 2.35 -4.18
C PRO A 150 7.27 1.21 -3.18
N ILE A 151 8.05 1.38 -2.11
CA ILE A 151 8.36 0.31 -1.15
C ILE A 151 7.54 0.52 0.12
N LEU A 152 6.71 -0.45 0.48
CA LEU A 152 6.06 -0.51 1.78
C LEU A 152 6.56 -1.74 2.52
N ILE A 153 7.20 -1.52 3.67
CA ILE A 153 7.55 -2.58 4.60
C ILE A 153 6.47 -2.58 5.70
N THR A 154 5.89 -3.73 5.94
CA THR A 154 4.80 -3.92 6.90
C THR A 154 4.97 -5.26 7.61
N ARG A 155 4.19 -5.46 8.66
CA ARG A 155 4.12 -6.72 9.40
C ARG A 155 2.69 -7.21 9.47
N SER A 156 2.55 -8.49 9.78
CA SER A 156 1.24 -9.08 10.11
C SER A 156 0.75 -8.56 11.47
N ILE A 157 -0.57 -8.57 11.68
CA ILE A 157 -1.23 -7.98 12.87
C ILE A 157 -0.85 -8.81 14.10
N SER A 158 -0.12 -8.17 15.02
CA SER A 158 0.64 -8.78 16.12
C SER A 158 1.76 -9.69 15.64
N ASN A 159 2.78 -9.84 16.50
CA ASN A 159 3.66 -10.99 16.60
C ASN A 159 5.14 -10.83 16.25
N CYS A 160 5.92 -10.56 17.28
CA CYS A 160 7.32 -10.93 17.37
C CYS A 160 7.64 -11.33 18.81
N TYR A 161 8.78 -11.95 19.04
CA TYR A 161 9.33 -12.04 20.39
C TYR A 161 9.70 -10.63 20.92
N GLU A 162 9.65 -10.44 22.24
CA GLU A 162 9.87 -9.13 22.87
C GLU A 162 11.25 -8.54 22.52
N SER A 163 12.29 -9.37 22.38
CA SER A 163 13.65 -8.94 21.98
C SER A 163 13.75 -8.40 20.55
N SER A 164 12.76 -8.66 19.69
CA SER A 164 12.70 -8.11 18.32
C SER A 164 11.84 -6.86 18.21
N LYS A 165 11.12 -6.49 19.28
CA LYS A 165 10.13 -5.42 19.25
C LYS A 165 10.74 -4.07 18.90
N SER A 166 11.89 -3.71 19.50
CA SER A 166 12.56 -2.43 19.23
C SER A 166 13.00 -2.32 17.77
N VAL A 167 13.56 -3.40 17.20
CA VAL A 167 13.95 -3.46 15.79
C VAL A 167 12.74 -3.31 14.87
N ILE A 168 11.65 -4.04 15.13
CA ILE A 168 10.45 -4.01 14.30
C ILE A 168 9.75 -2.66 14.38
N GLU A 169 9.67 -2.05 15.57
CA GLU A 169 9.15 -0.68 15.72
C GLU A 169 10.01 0.34 14.98
N SER A 170 11.34 0.16 14.93
CA SER A 170 12.22 1.06 14.17
C SER A 170 11.96 1.02 12.65
N ILE A 171 11.41 -0.08 12.11
CA ILE A 171 10.98 -0.13 10.71
C ILE A 171 9.83 0.85 10.46
N GLU A 172 8.84 0.86 11.36
CA GLU A 172 7.64 1.72 11.24
C GLU A 172 7.95 3.18 11.58
N LYS A 173 8.79 3.42 12.60
CA LYS A 173 9.07 4.75 13.14
C LYS A 173 10.24 5.48 12.46
N GLU A 174 11.18 4.74 11.86
CA GLU A 174 12.41 5.30 11.31
C GLU A 174 12.54 4.97 9.81
N LEU A 175 12.59 3.69 9.42
CA LEU A 175 12.86 3.29 8.04
C LEU A 175 11.74 3.69 7.07
N GLN A 176 10.48 3.40 7.38
CA GLN A 176 9.37 3.70 6.47
C GLN A 176 9.18 5.21 6.24
N PRO A 177 9.24 6.10 7.25
CA PRO A 177 9.23 7.56 7.04
C PRO A 177 10.39 8.07 6.18
N GLU A 178 11.58 7.50 6.37
CA GLU A 178 12.76 7.79 5.56
C GLU A 178 12.57 7.38 4.09
N LEU A 179 12.02 6.18 3.85
CA LEU A 179 11.65 5.74 2.50
C LEU A 179 10.58 6.65 1.89
N ASP A 180 9.56 7.03 2.65
CA ASP A 180 8.47 7.91 2.19
C ASP A 180 8.98 9.32 1.79
N THR A 181 10.05 9.79 2.43
CA THR A 181 10.60 11.14 2.22
C THR A 181 11.72 11.18 1.19
N LYS A 182 12.59 10.16 1.14
CA LYS A 182 13.85 10.20 0.37
C LYS A 182 13.81 9.44 -0.96
N MET A 183 12.87 8.51 -1.14
CA MET A 183 12.61 7.91 -2.45
C MET A 183 12.09 8.97 -3.43
N LYS A 184 12.43 8.82 -4.72
CA LYS A 184 12.17 9.80 -5.79
C LYS A 184 11.27 9.21 -6.88
N PRO A 185 10.01 8.86 -6.56
CA PRO A 185 9.12 8.11 -7.44
C PRO A 185 8.88 8.75 -8.81
N GLU A 186 8.97 10.07 -8.91
CA GLU A 186 8.84 10.84 -10.14
C GLU A 186 9.93 10.47 -11.17
N LYS A 187 11.08 9.95 -10.71
CA LYS A 187 12.19 9.53 -11.58
C LYS A 187 12.05 8.12 -12.10
N TYR A 188 11.28 7.27 -11.44
CA TYR A 188 11.25 5.84 -11.75
C TYR A 188 10.25 5.51 -12.85
N GLY A 189 9.11 6.19 -12.90
CA GLY A 189 8.04 5.92 -13.85
C GLY A 189 6.74 5.47 -13.16
N THR A 190 5.74 5.11 -13.96
CA THR A 190 4.35 5.01 -13.48
C THR A 190 3.79 3.59 -13.47
N ILE A 191 4.58 2.55 -13.80
CA ILE A 191 4.06 1.17 -13.86
C ILE A 191 4.00 0.46 -12.50
N VAL A 192 4.83 0.87 -11.52
CA VAL A 192 4.81 0.34 -10.16
C VAL A 192 4.09 1.33 -9.26
N ASN A 193 3.04 0.86 -8.60
CA ASN A 193 2.34 1.58 -7.54
C ASN A 193 2.97 1.26 -6.18
N ARG A 194 3.19 -0.04 -5.92
CA ARG A 194 3.73 -0.51 -4.64
C ARG A 194 4.28 -1.93 -4.70
N MET A 195 5.44 -2.12 -4.09
CA MET A 195 6.00 -3.39 -3.68
C MET A 195 5.82 -3.49 -2.17
N ILE A 196 4.98 -4.42 -1.72
CA ILE A 196 4.64 -4.61 -0.32
C ILE A 196 5.45 -5.78 0.23
N PHE A 197 6.33 -5.50 1.18
CA PHE A 197 7.10 -6.48 1.93
C PHE A 197 6.40 -6.73 3.26
N ASN A 198 5.72 -7.86 3.38
CA ASN A 198 5.10 -8.31 4.62
C ASN A 198 6.08 -9.19 5.38
N CYS A 199 6.70 -8.65 6.42
CA CYS A 199 7.57 -9.39 7.32
C CYS A 199 6.71 -10.14 8.35
N SER A 200 6.81 -11.47 8.34
CA SER A 200 6.12 -12.36 9.27
C SER A 200 7.14 -12.96 10.22
N TYR A 201 7.09 -12.55 11.49
CA TYR A 201 8.05 -12.97 12.50
C TYR A 201 7.48 -14.10 13.35
N SER A 202 8.37 -14.97 13.84
CA SER A 202 8.05 -15.91 14.91
C SER A 202 7.75 -15.16 16.20
N PHE A 203 6.88 -15.72 17.04
CA PHE A 203 6.34 -15.05 18.22
C PHE A 203 5.79 -16.01 19.26
N ASP A 204 5.62 -15.47 20.47
CA ASP A 204 4.94 -16.10 21.59
C ASP A 204 4.18 -15.01 22.35
N ASP A 205 2.88 -14.86 22.07
CA ASP A 205 2.06 -13.78 22.63
C ASP A 205 0.60 -14.21 22.83
N PHE A 206 -0.04 -13.72 23.90
CA PHE A 206 -1.45 -13.98 24.26
C PHE A 206 -1.88 -15.47 24.17
N GLY A 207 -1.01 -16.40 24.54
CA GLY A 207 -1.28 -17.85 24.47
C GLY A 207 -1.24 -18.43 23.04
N CYS A 208 -0.82 -17.65 22.06
CA CYS A 208 -0.54 -18.09 20.69
C CYS A 208 0.98 -18.11 20.46
N LYS A 209 1.53 -19.30 20.24
CA LYS A 209 2.94 -19.50 19.92
C LYS A 209 3.08 -19.94 18.47
N THR A 210 3.93 -19.25 17.73
CA THR A 210 4.26 -19.57 16.34
C THR A 210 5.75 -19.43 16.13
N ASN A 211 6.41 -20.54 15.86
CA ASN A 211 7.81 -20.61 15.52
C ASN A 211 7.93 -21.08 14.08
N TYR A 212 8.33 -20.16 13.21
CA TYR A 212 8.58 -20.49 11.82
C TYR A 212 9.82 -21.36 11.70
N ILE A 213 9.65 -22.50 11.04
CA ILE A 213 10.75 -23.32 10.54
C ILE A 213 10.88 -22.99 9.06
N ILE A 214 12.09 -22.68 8.60
CA ILE A 214 12.32 -22.26 7.22
C ILE A 214 12.71 -23.48 6.39
N ALA A 215 11.94 -23.77 5.35
CA ALA A 215 12.22 -24.85 4.43
C ALA A 215 13.50 -24.59 3.61
N ASP A 216 14.20 -25.65 3.23
CA ASP A 216 15.30 -25.56 2.27
C ASP A 216 14.77 -24.98 0.95
N GLU A 217 15.38 -23.89 0.49
CA GLU A 217 14.96 -23.16 -0.72
C GLU A 217 14.89 -24.04 -1.97
N LYS A 218 15.68 -25.13 -2.01
CA LYS A 218 15.66 -26.09 -3.13
C LYS A 218 14.35 -26.87 -3.23
N GLN A 219 13.58 -26.96 -2.15
CA GLN A 219 12.36 -27.78 -2.11
C GLN A 219 11.14 -27.06 -2.69
N ASN A 220 11.11 -25.71 -2.67
CA ASN A 220 10.01 -24.87 -3.16
C ASN A 220 8.62 -25.46 -2.85
N LEU A 221 8.36 -25.71 -1.57
CA LEU A 221 7.21 -26.47 -1.10
C LEU A 221 5.89 -25.71 -1.33
N LYS A 222 4.79 -26.44 -1.57
CA LYS A 222 3.44 -25.87 -1.57
C LYS A 222 2.84 -25.97 -0.17
N SER A 223 1.83 -25.15 0.12
CA SER A 223 1.22 -25.10 1.47
C SER A 223 0.71 -26.45 1.99
N LYS A 224 0.22 -27.32 1.09
CA LYS A 224 -0.22 -28.67 1.44
C LYS A 224 0.91 -29.61 1.89
N ASP A 225 2.15 -29.30 1.53
CA ASP A 225 3.33 -30.13 1.80
C ASP A 225 3.99 -29.72 3.13
N PHE A 226 3.69 -28.54 3.67
CA PHE A 226 4.35 -28.01 4.87
C PHE A 226 4.23 -28.90 6.11
N TYR A 227 3.01 -29.31 6.49
CA TYR A 227 2.80 -30.14 7.68
C TYR A 227 3.35 -31.57 7.52
N PRO A 228 3.15 -32.25 6.37
CA PRO A 228 3.82 -33.52 6.09
C PRO A 228 5.35 -33.47 6.20
N GLU A 229 6.00 -32.43 5.66
CA GLU A 229 7.45 -32.26 5.77
C GLU A 229 7.87 -31.95 7.21
N LEU A 230 7.10 -31.14 7.94
CA LEU A 230 7.38 -30.82 9.33
C LEU A 230 7.36 -32.08 10.23
N LEU A 231 6.44 -33.02 9.98
CA LEU A 231 6.36 -34.30 10.69
C LEU A 231 7.55 -35.23 10.46
N LYS A 232 8.39 -34.98 9.44
CA LYS A 232 9.64 -35.73 9.25
C LYS A 232 10.74 -35.27 10.19
N MET A 233 10.63 -34.04 10.70
CA MET A 233 11.64 -33.39 11.56
C MET A 233 11.23 -33.42 13.04
N TYR A 234 9.93 -33.33 13.32
CA TYR A 234 9.40 -33.21 14.68
C TYR A 234 8.19 -34.13 14.89
N SER A 235 8.02 -34.63 16.11
CA SER A 235 6.79 -35.33 16.46
C SER A 235 5.60 -34.36 16.48
N LYS A 236 4.39 -34.89 16.29
CA LYS A 236 3.14 -34.11 16.39
C LYS A 236 3.06 -33.34 17.72
N LYS A 237 3.46 -33.98 18.83
CA LYS A 237 3.44 -33.37 20.16
C LYS A 237 4.39 -32.17 20.25
N GLU A 238 5.60 -32.28 19.69
CA GLU A 238 6.57 -31.17 19.66
C GLU A 238 6.09 -30.01 18.80
N ILE A 239 5.49 -30.31 17.64
CA ILE A 239 4.91 -29.29 16.75
C ILE A 239 3.84 -28.49 17.48
N GLU A 240 2.91 -29.18 18.16
CA GLU A 240 1.82 -28.53 18.89
C GLU A 240 2.33 -27.75 20.10
N SER A 241 3.25 -28.32 20.91
CA SER A 241 3.73 -27.66 22.12
C SER A 241 4.61 -26.44 21.84
N ASN A 242 5.36 -26.45 20.74
CA ASN A 242 6.25 -25.35 20.37
C ASN A 242 5.64 -24.40 19.34
N GLY A 243 4.46 -24.73 18.79
CA GLY A 243 3.82 -23.97 17.75
C GLY A 243 4.66 -23.91 16.47
N TYR A 244 5.20 -25.04 16.00
CA TYR A 244 6.04 -25.04 14.79
C TYR A 244 5.23 -24.92 13.51
N PHE A 245 5.67 -24.04 12.61
CA PHE A 245 5.07 -23.86 11.29
C PHE A 245 6.16 -23.82 10.21
N LEU A 246 6.22 -24.84 9.35
CA LEU A 246 7.11 -24.82 8.19
C LEU A 246 6.62 -23.80 7.17
N ARG A 247 7.54 -22.97 6.66
CA ARG A 247 7.30 -21.97 5.60
C ARG A 247 8.48 -21.90 4.64
N ASN A 248 8.21 -21.52 3.40
CA ASN A 248 9.27 -21.03 2.53
C ASN A 248 9.76 -19.67 3.07
N ARG A 249 11.05 -19.37 2.94
CA ARG A 249 11.62 -18.06 3.32
C ARG A 249 10.84 -16.91 2.66
N TYR A 250 10.58 -17.05 1.36
CA TYR A 250 9.93 -16.04 0.53
C TYR A 250 8.65 -16.59 -0.11
N GLU A 251 7.59 -15.79 -0.09
CA GLU A 251 6.40 -16.00 -0.91
C GLU A 251 6.19 -14.80 -1.83
N TYR A 252 6.37 -15.01 -3.14
CA TYR A 252 6.21 -13.97 -4.15
C TYR A 252 4.81 -14.02 -4.75
N GLY A 253 4.02 -12.99 -4.51
CA GLY A 253 2.76 -12.78 -5.21
C GLY A 253 2.96 -12.35 -6.67
N PRO A 254 1.94 -12.48 -7.53
CA PRO A 254 2.01 -11.98 -8.89
C PRO A 254 2.05 -10.45 -8.91
N PHE A 255 2.79 -9.87 -9.86
CA PHE A 255 2.66 -8.45 -10.19
C PHE A 255 1.32 -8.22 -10.91
N LYS A 256 0.51 -7.34 -10.34
CA LYS A 256 -0.82 -7.03 -10.83
C LYS A 256 -0.80 -5.76 -11.66
N LEU A 257 -0.93 -5.89 -12.99
CA LEU A 257 -0.87 -4.77 -13.92
C LEU A 257 -1.96 -3.72 -13.69
N ASP A 258 -3.15 -4.16 -13.30
CA ASP A 258 -4.32 -3.31 -13.03
C ASP A 258 -4.15 -2.41 -11.79
N THR A 259 -3.29 -2.81 -10.85
CA THR A 259 -3.06 -2.07 -9.59
C THR A 259 -1.63 -1.54 -9.44
N GLY A 260 -0.69 -2.02 -10.27
CA GLY A 260 0.75 -1.77 -10.12
C GLY A 260 1.33 -2.37 -8.84
N VAL A 261 0.65 -3.34 -8.22
CA VAL A 261 1.04 -3.89 -6.91
C VAL A 261 1.68 -5.25 -7.04
N ILE A 262 2.74 -5.48 -6.26
CA ILE A 262 3.27 -6.80 -5.94
C ILE A 262 3.38 -6.96 -4.42
N LYS A 263 3.12 -8.17 -3.94
CA LYS A 263 3.26 -8.53 -2.53
C LYS A 263 4.33 -9.60 -2.37
N ILE A 264 5.18 -9.43 -1.37
CA ILE A 264 6.24 -10.34 -0.98
C ILE A 264 6.03 -10.61 0.50
N THR A 265 5.92 -11.87 0.90
CA THR A 265 5.98 -12.25 2.32
C THR A 265 7.36 -12.80 2.61
N ILE A 266 7.97 -12.32 3.70
CA ILE A 266 9.24 -12.84 4.22
C ILE A 266 8.96 -13.43 5.59
N HIS A 267 9.24 -14.72 5.78
CA HIS A 267 9.12 -15.36 7.10
C HIS A 267 10.44 -15.27 7.84
N PHE A 268 10.41 -14.99 9.14
CA PHE A 268 11.57 -14.95 10.03
C PHE A 268 11.38 -15.92 11.20
N GLU A 269 12.30 -16.86 11.30
CA GLU A 269 12.46 -17.86 12.34
C GLU A 269 12.75 -17.23 13.72
N LYS A 270 12.61 -18.05 14.77
CA LYS A 270 12.80 -17.60 16.17
C LYS A 270 14.23 -17.11 16.42
N GLU A 271 15.20 -17.69 15.73
CA GLU A 271 16.63 -17.40 15.86
C GLU A 271 16.94 -15.94 15.55
N LEU A 272 16.10 -15.25 14.77
CA LEU A 272 16.21 -13.80 14.61
C LEU A 272 16.11 -13.08 15.97
N ALA A 273 15.18 -13.50 16.82
CA ALA A 273 14.96 -12.88 18.13
C ALA A 273 16.07 -13.17 19.15
N ASP A 274 16.92 -14.17 18.87
CA ASP A 274 18.08 -14.50 19.70
C ASP A 274 19.31 -13.63 19.33
N LEU A 275 19.24 -12.84 18.25
CA LEU A 275 20.28 -11.89 17.82
C LEU A 275 20.18 -10.54 18.55
N ASP A 276 21.30 -9.82 18.64
CA ASP A 276 21.31 -8.44 19.10
C ASP A 276 20.63 -7.49 18.09
N PHE A 277 20.32 -6.27 18.55
CA PHE A 277 19.60 -5.25 17.78
C PHE A 277 20.21 -4.99 16.38
N ILE A 278 21.54 -4.90 16.29
CA ILE A 278 22.22 -4.58 15.02
C ILE A 278 22.18 -5.81 14.11
N SER A 279 22.49 -6.99 14.64
CA SER A 279 22.43 -8.26 13.90
C SER A 279 21.03 -8.56 13.35
N GLN A 280 19.97 -8.23 14.11
CA GLN A 280 18.59 -8.34 13.62
C GLN A 280 18.32 -7.40 12.44
N LYS A 281 18.76 -6.14 12.52
CA LYS A 281 18.61 -5.16 11.42
C LYS A 281 19.35 -5.59 10.17
N GLU A 282 20.55 -6.13 10.32
CA GLU A 282 21.35 -6.69 9.22
C GLU A 282 20.58 -7.82 8.54
N LYS A 283 20.14 -8.82 9.32
CA LYS A 283 19.42 -9.99 8.81
C LYS A 283 18.13 -9.63 8.08
N ILE A 284 17.34 -8.71 8.65
CA ILE A 284 16.10 -8.22 8.01
C ILE A 284 16.44 -7.47 6.71
N SER A 285 17.45 -6.61 6.72
CA SER A 285 17.86 -5.84 5.55
C SER A 285 18.34 -6.71 4.41
N GLU A 286 19.08 -7.77 4.71
CA GLU A 286 19.56 -8.76 3.73
C GLU A 286 18.37 -9.41 3.02
N HIS A 287 17.42 -9.96 3.78
CA HIS A 287 16.26 -10.64 3.21
C HIS A 287 15.33 -9.70 2.41
N ILE A 288 15.16 -8.45 2.85
CA ILE A 288 14.41 -7.45 2.09
C ILE A 288 15.14 -7.11 0.78
N SER A 289 16.46 -6.91 0.84
CA SER A 289 17.26 -6.59 -0.35
C SER A 289 17.27 -7.74 -1.37
N GLU A 290 17.48 -8.98 -0.90
CA GLU A 290 17.49 -10.17 -1.76
C GLU A 290 16.14 -10.37 -2.46
N SER A 291 15.04 -10.24 -1.71
CA SER A 291 13.70 -10.39 -2.26
C SER A 291 13.32 -9.24 -3.20
N LEU A 292 13.77 -8.01 -2.92
CA LEU A 292 13.64 -6.88 -3.85
C LEU A 292 14.38 -7.13 -5.15
N ASN A 293 15.64 -7.59 -5.09
CA ASN A 293 16.45 -7.91 -6.28
C ASN A 293 15.76 -8.97 -7.14
N THR A 294 15.26 -10.03 -6.51
CA THR A 294 14.51 -11.10 -7.18
C THR A 294 13.27 -10.56 -7.90
N VAL A 295 12.54 -9.63 -7.29
CA VAL A 295 11.36 -8.99 -7.91
C VAL A 295 11.78 -8.09 -9.06
N ILE A 296 12.81 -7.26 -8.88
CA ILE A 296 13.33 -6.36 -9.91
C ILE A 296 13.77 -7.16 -11.15
N ASP A 297 14.51 -8.25 -10.98
CA ASP A 297 14.97 -9.08 -12.10
C ASP A 297 13.80 -9.70 -12.88
N LYS A 298 12.73 -10.10 -12.17
CA LYS A 298 11.50 -10.59 -12.82
C LYS A 298 10.77 -9.49 -13.58
N LEU A 299 10.73 -8.27 -13.04
CA LEU A 299 10.03 -7.14 -13.65
C LEU A 299 10.80 -6.53 -14.82
N LYS A 300 12.14 -6.46 -14.76
CA LYS A 300 13.01 -6.02 -15.87
C LYS A 300 12.78 -6.85 -17.13
N LYS A 301 12.55 -8.17 -16.98
CA LYS A 301 12.20 -9.07 -18.11
C LYS A 301 10.91 -8.68 -18.84
N LYS A 302 10.01 -7.94 -18.19
CA LYS A 302 8.75 -7.45 -18.78
C LYS A 302 8.94 -6.18 -19.62
N LYS A 303 10.14 -5.57 -19.62
CA LYS A 303 10.48 -4.35 -20.39
C LYS A 303 9.52 -3.18 -20.14
N PHE A 304 9.06 -3.04 -18.89
CA PHE A 304 8.28 -1.86 -18.53
C PHE A 304 9.13 -0.60 -18.64
N LYS A 305 8.50 0.53 -18.97
CA LYS A 305 9.12 1.85 -18.90
C LYS A 305 9.18 2.30 -17.44
N TYR A 306 10.11 1.69 -16.70
CA TYR A 306 10.36 1.98 -15.29
C TYR A 306 11.85 1.81 -14.97
N ASP A 307 12.45 2.83 -14.38
CA ASP A 307 13.85 2.83 -13.96
C ASP A 307 13.99 2.11 -12.61
N PHE A 308 14.11 0.80 -12.69
CA PHE A 308 14.32 -0.05 -11.52
C PHE A 308 15.70 0.17 -10.89
N ASP A 309 16.71 0.57 -11.67
CA ASP A 309 18.07 0.75 -11.18
C ASP A 309 18.15 1.95 -10.24
N SER A 310 17.61 3.09 -10.66
CA SER A 310 17.51 4.29 -9.82
C SER A 310 16.68 4.04 -8.55
N MET A 311 15.57 3.31 -8.67
CA MET A 311 14.71 2.97 -7.52
C MET A 311 15.45 2.07 -6.51
N GLN A 312 16.17 1.06 -7.02
CA GLN A 312 16.97 0.16 -6.18
C GLN A 312 18.12 0.89 -5.49
N GLN A 313 18.81 1.80 -6.21
CA GLN A 313 19.89 2.60 -5.65
C GLN A 313 19.41 3.48 -4.50
N ASP A 314 18.33 4.24 -4.70
CA ASP A 314 17.75 5.09 -3.64
C ASP A 314 17.34 4.23 -2.43
N PHE A 315 16.70 3.07 -2.66
CA PHE A 315 16.31 2.15 -1.60
C PHE A 315 17.53 1.62 -0.81
N THR A 316 18.57 1.16 -1.50
CA THR A 316 19.79 0.62 -0.88
C THR A 316 20.52 1.68 -0.05
N GLU A 317 20.57 2.94 -0.52
CA GLU A 317 21.17 4.04 0.23
C GLU A 317 20.41 4.30 1.54
N ILE A 318 19.07 4.35 1.48
CA ILE A 318 18.21 4.58 2.65
C ILE A 318 18.32 3.42 3.64
N LEU A 319 18.22 2.18 3.16
CA LEU A 319 18.33 0.98 3.99
C LEU A 319 19.69 0.90 4.70
N SER A 320 20.78 1.25 3.99
CA SER A 320 22.14 1.25 4.56
C SER A 320 22.29 2.27 5.67
N LYS A 321 21.67 3.45 5.55
CA LYS A 321 21.66 4.46 6.63
C LYS A 321 20.87 3.94 7.84
N TRP A 322 19.68 3.39 7.63
CA TRP A 322 18.89 2.83 8.72
C TRP A 322 19.65 1.74 9.50
N LYS A 323 20.35 0.82 8.81
CA LYS A 323 21.19 -0.20 9.47
C LYS A 323 22.17 0.37 10.50
N SER A 324 22.71 1.56 10.24
CA SER A 324 23.68 2.22 11.13
C SER A 324 23.06 2.90 12.35
N TYR A 325 21.72 3.05 12.41
CA TYR A 325 21.08 3.71 13.55
C TYR A 325 21.18 2.84 14.80
N PRO A 326 21.62 3.41 15.94
CA PRO A 326 21.69 2.69 17.20
C PRO A 326 20.28 2.39 17.71
N GLU A 327 20.19 1.52 18.71
CA GLU A 327 18.92 1.30 19.40
C GLU A 327 18.47 2.60 20.09
N SER A 328 17.27 3.06 19.71
CA SER A 328 16.64 4.23 20.33
C SER A 328 16.39 3.93 21.82
N LYS A 329 17.10 4.63 22.71
CA LYS A 329 16.85 4.57 24.15
C LYS A 329 15.58 5.37 24.44
N ASN A 330 14.48 4.67 24.70
CA ASN A 330 13.24 5.29 25.19
C ASN A 330 13.44 5.97 26.55
#